data_AF-X0V788-F1
#
_entry.id   AF-X0V788-F1
#
_cell.length_a   1.000
_cell.length_b   1.000
_cell.length_c   1.000
_cell.angle_alpha   90.00
_cell.angle_beta   90.00
_cell.angle_gamma   90.00
#
_symmetry.space_group_name_H-M   'P 1'
#
loop_
_entity.id
_entity.type
_entity.pdbx_description
1 polymer ?
#
loop_
_entity_poly.entity_id
_entity_poly.type
_entity_poly.pdbx_seq_one_letter_code
_entity_poly.pdbx_strand_id
1 'polypeptide(L)'
;ALTTALTQIAFALDNAQLLREMKEVYNELKETQQKLVDYERTSAINQTVVTLSDKINSPLTVIQGHTEIIRKNTGPDNPKILRSLDLIEESISKCNKIIKKLSEINEYSVTDYPGGETKMIDIETDQETENQE
;
A
#
# COMPACT_ATOMS: atom_id res chain seq x y z
N ALA A 1 -55.73 30.84 21.61
CA ALA A 1 -55.06 31.23 20.35
C ALA A 1 -53.57 31.50 20.57
N LEU A 2 -53.19 32.51 21.37
CA LEU A 2 -51.77 32.84 21.63
C LEU A 2 -50.99 31.71 22.33
N THR A 3 -51.56 31.09 23.37
CA THR A 3 -50.94 29.97 24.09
C THR A 3 -50.70 28.77 23.18
N THR A 4 -51.68 28.40 22.36
CA THR A 4 -51.57 27.32 21.37
C THR A 4 -50.47 27.62 20.35
N ALA A 5 -50.39 28.85 19.85
CA ALA A 5 -49.34 29.26 18.92
C ALA A 5 -47.94 29.19 19.56
N LEU A 6 -47.79 29.64 20.81
CA LEU A 6 -46.53 29.55 21.56
C LEU A 6 -46.08 28.09 21.77
N THR A 7 -47.01 27.19 22.10
CA THR A 7 -46.70 25.75 22.24
C THR A 7 -46.28 25.13 20.91
N GLN A 8 -46.95 25.48 19.81
CA GLN A 8 -46.58 24.99 18.47
C GLN A 8 -45.20 25.50 18.04
N ILE A 9 -44.87 26.76 18.35
CA ILE A 9 -43.54 27.33 18.07
C ILE A 9 -42.47 26.62 18.91
N ALA A 10 -42.70 26.41 20.20
CA ALA A 10 -41.77 25.70 21.07
C ALA A 10 -41.49 24.29 20.55
N PHE A 11 -42.53 23.53 20.21
CA PHE A 11 -42.38 22.19 19.63
C PHE A 11 -41.62 22.20 18.29
N ALA A 12 -41.89 23.19 17.43
CA ALA A 12 -41.19 23.33 16.17
C ALA A 12 -39.70 23.66 16.36
N LEU A 13 -39.36 24.47 17.37
CA LEU A 13 -37.98 24.78 17.73
C LEU A 13 -37.24 23.55 18.26
N ASP A 14 -37.85 22.80 19.19
CA ASP A 14 -37.28 21.56 19.73
C ASP A 14 -37.07 20.53 18.62
N ASN A 15 -38.04 20.37 17.72
CA ASN A 15 -37.93 19.47 16.58
C ASN A 15 -36.83 19.93 15.60
N ALA A 16 -36.70 21.24 15.35
CA ALA A 16 -35.63 21.77 14.49
C ALA A 16 -34.24 21.55 15.10
N GLN A 17 -34.12 21.67 16.42
CA GLN A 17 -32.88 21.36 17.14
C GLN A 17 -32.54 19.87 17.04
N LEU A 18 -33.50 18.99 17.30
CA LEU A 18 -33.30 17.54 17.21
C LEU A 18 -32.91 17.11 15.79
N LEU A 19 -33.53 17.68 14.76
CA LEU A 19 -33.17 17.43 13.37
C LEU A 19 -31.75 17.90 13.04
N ARG A 20 -31.30 19.01 13.63
CA ARG A 20 -29.92 19.48 13.47
C ARG A 20 -28.94 18.51 14.12
N GLU A 21 -29.16 18.11 15.37
CA GLU A 21 -28.32 17.15 16.09
C GLU A 21 -28.26 15.80 15.36
N MET A 22 -29.40 15.29 14.91
CA MET A 22 -29.47 14.06 14.11
C MET A 22 -28.62 14.17 12.84
N LYS A 23 -28.69 15.32 12.15
CA LYS A 23 -27.92 15.55 10.91
C LYS A 23 -26.42 15.61 11.20
N GLU A 24 -26.01 16.21 12.30
CA GLU A 24 -24.60 16.26 12.72
C GLU A 24 -24.07 14.84 13.00
N VAL A 25 -24.78 14.05 13.82
CA VAL A 25 -24.41 12.66 14.12
C VAL A 25 -24.39 11.80 12.85
N TYR A 26 -25.36 11.99 11.94
CA TYR A 26 -25.38 11.26 10.67
C TYR A 26 -24.15 11.57 9.80
N ASN A 27 -23.73 12.84 9.74
CA ASN A 27 -22.54 13.23 8.99
C ASN A 27 -21.27 12.64 9.61
N GLU A 28 -21.12 12.69 10.93
CA GLU A 28 -19.99 12.07 11.63
C GLU A 28 -19.92 10.56 11.42
N LEU A 29 -21.08 9.89 11.47
CA LEU A 29 -21.18 8.45 11.19
C LEU A 29 -20.73 8.16 9.75
N LYS A 30 -21.22 8.95 8.79
CA LYS A 30 -20.87 8.79 7.37
C LYS A 30 -19.37 8.99 7.13
N GLU A 31 -18.77 10.00 7.75
CA GLU A 31 -17.33 10.25 7.65
C GLU A 31 -16.50 9.12 8.27
N THR A 32 -16.93 8.62 9.43
CA THR A 32 -16.26 7.49 10.09
C THR A 32 -16.37 6.21 9.27
N GLN A 33 -17.53 5.95 8.68
CA GLN A 33 -17.74 4.81 7.78
C GLN A 33 -16.84 4.90 6.55
N GLN A 34 -16.70 6.08 5.95
CA GLN A 34 -15.81 6.25 4.81
C GLN A 34 -14.34 5.97 5.18
N LYS A 35 -13.88 6.50 6.33
CA LYS A 35 -12.54 6.22 6.85
C LYS A 35 -12.32 4.73 7.11
N LEU A 36 -13.34 4.02 7.61
CA LEU A 36 -13.26 2.58 7.84
C LEU A 36 -13.10 1.81 6.52
N VAL A 37 -13.89 2.14 5.50
CA VAL A 37 -13.78 1.53 4.16
C VAL A 37 -12.39 1.76 3.56
N ASP A 38 -11.88 2.99 3.67
CA ASP A 38 -10.56 3.33 3.16
C ASP A 38 -9.45 2.58 3.91
N TYR A 39 -9.59 2.44 5.23
CA TYR A 39 -8.66 1.67 6.06
C TYR A 39 -8.68 0.18 5.72
N GLU A 40 -9.85 -0.44 5.57
CA GLU A 40 -9.98 -1.86 5.19
C GLU A 40 -9.36 -2.11 3.82
N ARG A 41 -9.58 -1.21 2.86
CA ARG A 41 -8.98 -1.30 1.52
C ARG A 41 -7.46 -1.25 1.58
N THR A 42 -6.89 -0.28 2.29
CA THR A 42 -5.43 -0.17 2.48
C THR A 42 -4.88 -1.41 3.18
N SER A 43 -5.56 -1.88 4.22
CA SER A 43 -5.13 -3.07 4.97
C SER A 43 -5.07 -4.32 4.08
N ALA A 44 -6.08 -4.54 3.24
CA ALA A 44 -6.10 -5.66 2.30
C ALA A 44 -4.96 -5.58 1.26
N ILE A 45 -4.64 -4.38 0.77
CA ILE A 45 -3.50 -4.16 -0.14
C ILE A 45 -2.18 -4.50 0.58
N ASN A 46 -1.98 -3.96 1.79
CA ASN A 46 -0.78 -4.20 2.57
C ASN A 46 -0.60 -5.69 2.90
N GLN A 47 -1.67 -6.40 3.28
CA GLN A 47 -1.63 -7.85 3.50
C GLN A 47 -1.21 -8.62 2.25
N THR A 48 -1.71 -8.21 1.08
CA THR A 48 -1.35 -8.81 -0.21
C THR A 48 0.13 -8.58 -0.53
N VAL A 49 0.61 -7.36 -0.32
CA VAL A 49 2.01 -6.96 -0.52
C VAL A 49 2.97 -7.74 0.38
N VAL A 50 2.67 -7.84 1.68
CA VAL A 50 3.49 -8.62 2.63
C VAL A 50 3.54 -10.08 2.21
N THR A 51 2.38 -10.66 1.89
CA THR A 51 2.29 -12.07 1.45
C THR A 51 3.10 -12.30 0.18
N LEU A 52 2.97 -11.42 -0.81
CA LEU A 52 3.70 -11.53 -2.07
C LEU A 52 5.22 -11.41 -1.83
N SER A 53 5.64 -10.48 -0.99
CA SER A 53 7.05 -10.27 -0.63
C SER A 53 7.68 -11.54 -0.08
N ASP A 54 7.02 -12.19 0.89
CA ASP A 54 7.50 -13.45 1.46
C ASP A 54 7.55 -14.58 0.42
N LYS A 55 6.52 -14.65 -0.44
CA LYS A 55 6.42 -15.70 -1.47
C LYS A 55 7.41 -15.52 -2.61
N ILE A 56 7.86 -14.30 -2.91
CA ILE A 56 8.91 -14.04 -3.90
C ILE A 56 10.31 -14.17 -3.27
N ASN A 57 10.50 -13.70 -2.04
CA ASN A 57 11.77 -13.83 -1.34
C ASN A 57 12.20 -15.30 -1.18
N SER A 58 11.23 -16.19 -0.96
CA SER A 58 11.47 -17.63 -0.81
C SER A 58 12.21 -18.28 -2.01
N PRO A 59 11.69 -18.24 -3.25
CA PRO A 59 12.41 -18.76 -4.41
C PRO A 59 13.70 -17.99 -4.72
N LEU A 60 13.76 -16.67 -4.51
CA LEU A 60 15.00 -15.90 -4.70
C LEU A 60 16.13 -16.38 -3.79
N THR A 61 15.80 -16.67 -2.52
CA THR A 61 16.75 -17.23 -1.54
C THR A 61 17.28 -18.58 -2.00
N VAL A 62 16.39 -19.44 -2.53
CA VAL A 62 16.79 -20.75 -3.08
C VAL A 62 17.71 -20.59 -4.29
N ILE A 63 17.38 -19.70 -5.24
CA ILE A 63 18.21 -19.43 -6.41
C ILE A 63 19.58 -18.90 -5.97
N GLN A 64 19.62 -17.97 -5.01
CA GLN A 64 20.87 -17.44 -4.48
C GLN A 64 21.72 -18.55 -3.85
N GLY A 65 21.13 -19.39 -3.01
CA GLY A 65 21.84 -20.53 -2.40
C GLY A 65 22.42 -21.50 -3.43
N HIS A 66 21.67 -21.83 -4.49
CA HIS A 66 22.19 -22.66 -5.58
C HIS A 66 23.30 -21.96 -6.37
N THR A 67 23.17 -20.66 -6.61
CA THR A 67 24.18 -19.84 -7.29
C THR A 67 25.50 -19.87 -6.51
N GLU A 68 25.44 -19.71 -5.18
CA GLU A 68 26.59 -19.80 -4.29
C GLU A 68 27.23 -21.21 -4.27
N ILE A 69 26.41 -22.27 -4.26
CA ILE A 69 26.91 -23.67 -4.34
C ILE A 69 27.64 -23.90 -5.66
N ILE A 70 27.05 -23.50 -6.78
CA ILE A 70 27.66 -23.66 -8.11
C ILE A 70 28.96 -22.85 -8.18
N ARG A 71 28.98 -21.62 -7.66
CA ARG A 71 30.19 -20.79 -7.61
C ARG A 71 31.32 -21.46 -6.84
N LYS A 72 31.04 -22.01 -5.65
CA LYS A 72 32.03 -22.73 -4.82
C LYS A 72 32.62 -23.96 -5.52
N ASN A 73 31.82 -24.63 -6.35
CA ASN A 73 32.24 -25.81 -7.10
C ASN A 73 32.85 -25.47 -8.48
N THR A 74 32.80 -24.22 -8.91
CA THR A 74 33.33 -23.76 -10.20
C THR A 74 34.74 -23.22 -10.00
N GLY A 75 35.74 -23.91 -10.57
CA GLY A 75 37.12 -23.42 -10.58
C GLY A 75 37.31 -22.17 -11.45
N PRO A 76 38.42 -21.43 -11.25
CA PRO A 76 38.71 -20.17 -11.97
C PRO A 76 38.83 -20.34 -13.48
N ASP A 77 39.03 -21.56 -13.98
CA ASP A 77 39.19 -21.89 -15.40
C ASP A 77 37.87 -21.82 -16.20
N ASN A 78 36.76 -21.44 -15.56
CA ASN A 78 35.44 -21.33 -16.19
C ASN A 78 34.88 -19.89 -16.14
N PRO A 79 35.54 -18.90 -16.77
CA PRO A 79 35.16 -17.49 -16.65
C PRO A 79 33.76 -17.18 -17.19
N LYS A 80 33.27 -17.94 -18.19
CA LYS A 80 31.90 -17.78 -18.73
C LYS A 80 30.82 -18.15 -17.71
N ILE A 81 31.04 -19.22 -16.94
CA ILE A 81 30.11 -19.67 -15.90
C ILE A 81 30.12 -18.64 -14.76
N LEU A 82 31.30 -18.24 -14.30
CA LEU A 82 31.45 -17.22 -13.25
C LEU A 82 30.74 -15.91 -13.62
N ARG A 83 30.92 -15.41 -14.84
CA ARG A 83 30.21 -14.22 -15.34
C ARG A 83 28.69 -14.42 -15.35
N SER A 84 28.21 -15.60 -15.70
CA SER A 84 26.76 -15.88 -15.70
C SER A 84 26.20 -15.89 -14.28
N LEU A 85 26.94 -16.43 -13.31
CA LEU A 85 26.59 -16.39 -11.89
C LEU A 85 26.54 -14.96 -11.35
N ASP A 86 27.48 -14.10 -11.76
CA ASP A 86 27.48 -12.67 -11.37
C ASP A 86 26.21 -11.95 -11.86
N LEU A 87 25.78 -12.22 -13.10
CA LEU A 87 24.56 -11.63 -13.66
C LEU A 87 23.29 -12.13 -12.93
N ILE A 88 23.28 -13.39 -12.49
CA ILE A 88 22.19 -13.95 -11.69
C ILE A 88 22.15 -13.25 -10.32
N GLU A 89 23.28 -13.11 -9.64
CA GLU A 89 23.37 -12.41 -8.35
C GLU A 89 22.93 -10.95 -8.47
N GLU A 90 23.35 -10.25 -9.52
CA GLU A 90 22.91 -8.87 -9.80
C GLU A 90 21.38 -8.80 -9.98
N SER A 91 20.80 -9.76 -10.70
CA SER A 91 19.36 -9.82 -10.93
C SER A 91 18.58 -10.12 -9.64
N ILE A 92 19.06 -11.05 -8.82
CA ILE A 92 18.49 -11.34 -7.50
C ILE A 92 18.56 -10.09 -6.61
N SER A 93 19.69 -9.39 -6.59
CA SER A 93 19.86 -8.13 -5.84
C SER A 93 18.86 -7.07 -6.27
N LYS A 94 18.66 -6.89 -7.59
CA LYS A 94 17.63 -5.98 -8.12
C LYS A 94 16.23 -6.37 -7.67
N CYS A 95 15.88 -7.65 -7.73
CA CYS A 95 14.58 -8.14 -7.26
C CYS A 95 14.37 -7.87 -5.77
N ASN A 96 15.37 -8.17 -4.92
CA ASN A 96 15.30 -7.91 -3.48
C ASN A 96 15.11 -6.42 -3.17
N LYS A 97 15.72 -5.51 -3.93
CA LYS A 97 15.49 -4.07 -3.78
C LYS A 97 14.04 -3.69 -4.09
N ILE A 98 13.47 -4.23 -5.17
CA ILE A 98 12.08 -3.96 -5.56
C ILE A 98 11.11 -4.50 -4.50
N ILE A 99 11.32 -5.73 -4.02
CA ILE A 99 10.47 -6.36 -3.01
C ILE A 99 10.54 -5.60 -1.69
N LYS A 100 11.74 -5.15 -1.29
CA LYS A 100 11.91 -4.33 -0.09
C LYS A 100 11.12 -3.02 -0.20
N LYS A 101 11.24 -2.30 -1.32
CA LYS A 101 10.45 -1.08 -1.59
C LYS A 101 8.95 -1.37 -1.53
N LEU A 102 8.50 -2.47 -2.13
CA LEU A 102 7.10 -2.90 -2.09
C LEU A 102 6.62 -3.16 -0.66
N SER A 103 7.42 -3.82 0.19
CA SER A 103 7.05 -4.13 1.57
C SER A 103 7.01 -2.93 2.53
N GLU A 104 7.64 -1.81 2.16
CA GLU A 104 7.72 -0.59 2.98
C GLU A 104 6.57 0.40 2.70
N ILE A 105 5.64 0.05 1.80
CA ILE A 105 4.47 0.88 1.46
C ILE A 105 3.52 0.97 2.66
N ASN A 106 3.41 2.17 3.24
CA ASN A 106 2.50 2.47 4.35
C ASN A 106 1.24 3.24 3.91
N GLU A 107 1.31 3.97 2.79
CA GLU A 107 0.18 4.59 2.10
C GLU A 107 0.26 4.21 0.61
N TYR A 108 -0.85 3.76 0.02
CA TYR A 108 -0.86 3.35 -1.38
C TYR A 108 -1.19 4.55 -2.27
N SER A 109 -0.22 5.00 -3.07
CA SER A 109 -0.48 5.82 -4.26
C SER A 109 -0.64 4.90 -5.47
N VAL A 110 -1.43 5.35 -6.44
CA VAL A 110 -1.77 4.57 -7.63
C VAL A 110 -1.43 5.40 -8.86
N THR A 111 -0.59 4.85 -9.72
CA THR A 111 -0.21 5.45 -11.01
C THR A 111 -0.87 4.70 -12.17
N ASP A 112 -0.96 5.35 -13.33
CA ASP A 112 -1.52 4.72 -14.53
C ASP A 112 -0.47 3.79 -15.16
N TYR A 113 -0.88 2.57 -15.51
CA TYR A 113 0.00 1.64 -16.20
C TYR A 113 0.23 2.12 -17.66
N PRO A 114 1.48 2.23 -18.13
CA PRO A 114 1.73 2.66 -19.50
C PRO A 114 1.06 1.73 -20.53
N GLY A 115 0.14 2.28 -21.33
CA GLY A 115 -0.50 1.57 -22.44
C GLY A 115 -1.82 0.84 -22.14
N GLY A 116 -2.52 1.16 -21.04
CA GLY A 116 -3.85 0.58 -20.77
C GLY A 116 -4.68 1.36 -19.74
N GLU A 117 -5.84 0.79 -19.38
CA GLU A 117 -6.76 1.33 -18.35
C GLU A 117 -6.42 0.81 -16.92
N THR A 118 -5.42 -0.05 -16.80
CA THR A 118 -5.04 -0.66 -15.52
C THR A 118 -4.23 0.33 -14.68
N LYS A 119 -4.52 0.35 -13.39
CA LYS A 119 -3.82 1.14 -12.39
C LYS A 119 -2.77 0.29 -11.66
N MET A 120 -1.59 0.83 -11.45
CA MET A 120 -0.47 0.17 -10.76
C MET A 120 -0.22 0.84 -9.40
N ILE A 121 0.12 0.04 -8.39
CA ILE A 121 0.60 0.56 -7.10
C ILE A 121 1.92 1.27 -7.37
N ASP A 122 1.98 2.53 -6.97
CA ASP A 122 3.20 3.30 -7.01
C ASP A 122 4.13 2.81 -5.88
N ILE A 123 5.33 2.41 -6.27
CA ILE A 123 6.37 1.84 -5.39
C ILE A 123 7.53 2.84 -5.27
N GLU A 124 7.36 4.07 -5.77
CA GLU A 124 8.30 5.15 -5.52
C GLU A 124 8.04 5.69 -4.12
N THR A 125 8.93 5.38 -3.19
CA THR A 125 8.98 6.05 -1.90
C THR A 125 9.57 7.45 -2.12
N ASP A 126 8.92 8.49 -1.59
CA ASP A 126 9.32 9.92 -1.62
C ASP A 126 10.68 10.22 -0.91
N GLN A 127 11.64 9.29 -0.91
CA GLN A 127 12.92 9.37 -0.19
C GLN A 127 14.13 9.67 -1.11
N GLU A 128 13.93 10.02 -2.38
CA GLU A 128 15.02 10.47 -3.30
C GLU A 128 14.98 11.97 -3.62
N THR A 129 14.42 12.81 -2.74
CA THR A 129 14.47 14.28 -2.87
C THR A 129 15.11 14.96 -1.67
N GLU A 130 16.30 14.54 -1.23
CA GLU A 130 17.14 15.35 -0.33
C GLU A 130 18.58 14.84 -0.34
N ASN A 131 19.44 15.51 -1.12
CA ASN A 131 20.88 15.75 -0.90
C ASN A 131 21.64 15.90 -2.22
N GLN A 132 21.45 17.03 -2.89
CA GLN A 132 22.50 17.71 -3.64
C GLN A 132 22.28 19.23 -3.53
N GLU A 133 22.74 19.80 -2.43
CA GLU A 133 23.22 21.21 -2.37
C GLU A 133 24.71 21.19 -2.05
#